data_AF-A0A9D8HB88-F1
#
_entry.id   AF-A0A9D8HB88-F1
#
_cell.length_a   1.000
_cell.length_b   1.000
_cell.length_c   1.000
_cell.angle_alpha   90.00
_cell.angle_beta   90.00
_cell.angle_gamma   90.00
#
_symmetry.space_group_name_H-M   'P 1'
#
loop_
_entity.id
_entity.type
_entity.pdbx_description
1 polymer ?
#
loop_
_entity_poly.entity_id
_entity_poly.type
_entity_poly.pdbx_seq_one_letter_code
_entity_poly.pdbx_strand_id
1 'polypeptide(L)'
;MSRIGNAPIAVPPGVSVEVDGATVTVAGPKGSLSRTLPERVAVALEDRILRVTRQDDQRQSRALHGLSRALLANMVTGVAEGFVRELLMTGVGYRAALHGSTLELQVGFSHPVRLEAPEGITFEVPDPTRIVVRGIDKEKVGQVAAEIRRVRPPEPYKGKGIRYSDEKIRRKAGKAGVSGR
;
A
#
# COMPACT_ATOMS: atom_id res chain seq x y z
N MET A 1 -11.66 -10.86 23.17
CA MET A 1 -10.53 -11.56 22.52
C MET A 1 -10.22 -10.89 21.18
N SER A 2 -8.95 -10.68 20.83
CA SER A 2 -8.57 -10.17 19.51
C SER A 2 -8.69 -11.31 18.48
N ARG A 3 -9.72 -11.29 17.63
CA ARG A 3 -9.92 -12.32 16.59
C ARG A 3 -8.79 -12.34 15.56
N ILE A 4 -8.14 -11.19 15.32
CA ILE A 4 -7.11 -11.03 14.30
C ILE A 4 -5.76 -11.59 14.76
N GLY A 5 -5.37 -11.34 16.01
CA GLY A 5 -4.08 -11.83 16.54
C GLY A 5 -4.00 -13.37 16.57
N ASN A 6 -5.06 -14.01 17.02
CA ASN A 6 -5.10 -15.47 17.14
C ASN A 6 -5.25 -16.20 15.78
N ALA A 7 -5.52 -15.48 14.69
CA ALA A 7 -5.72 -16.08 13.39
C ALA A 7 -4.36 -16.55 12.82
N PRO A 8 -4.19 -17.83 12.49
CA PRO A 8 -2.94 -18.35 11.93
C PRO A 8 -2.59 -17.66 10.61
N ILE A 9 -1.29 -17.59 10.30
CA ILE A 9 -0.78 -17.10 9.02
C ILE A 9 -0.21 -18.31 8.26
N ALA A 10 -0.89 -18.75 7.22
CA ALA A 10 -0.39 -19.81 6.35
C ALA A 10 0.72 -19.27 5.45
N VAL A 11 1.86 -19.94 5.42
CA VAL A 11 2.97 -19.62 4.52
C VAL A 11 2.77 -20.38 3.21
N PRO A 12 2.55 -19.68 2.08
CA PRO A 12 2.39 -20.33 0.78
C PRO A 12 3.69 -21.00 0.33
N PRO A 13 3.62 -21.99 -0.56
CA PRO A 13 4.83 -22.60 -1.12
C PRO A 13 5.69 -21.56 -1.85
N GLY A 14 7.01 -21.65 -1.68
CA GLY A 14 7.96 -20.69 -2.27
C GLY A 14 8.25 -19.45 -1.40
N VAL A 15 7.66 -19.35 -0.21
CA VAL A 15 8.01 -18.36 0.81
C VAL A 15 8.72 -19.04 1.97
N SER A 16 9.87 -18.50 2.39
CA SER A 16 10.58 -18.89 3.61
C SER A 16 10.41 -17.81 4.67
N VAL A 17 10.30 -18.24 5.93
CA VAL A 17 10.27 -17.34 7.08
C VAL A 17 11.29 -17.79 8.08
N GLU A 18 12.16 -16.87 8.47
CA GLU A 18 13.18 -17.05 9.48
C GLU A 18 12.84 -16.16 10.67
N VAL A 19 12.91 -16.74 11.87
CA VAL A 19 12.64 -16.04 13.13
C VAL A 19 13.92 -16.07 13.95
N ASP A 20 14.58 -14.93 14.07
CA ASP A 20 15.78 -14.72 14.88
C ASP A 20 15.45 -13.81 16.08
N GLY A 21 15.16 -14.44 17.22
CA GLY A 21 14.67 -13.75 18.41
C GLY A 21 13.38 -12.97 18.14
N ALA A 22 13.47 -11.65 18.13
CA ALA A 22 12.36 -10.75 17.82
C ALA A 22 12.30 -10.32 16.34
N THR A 23 13.35 -10.59 15.56
CA THR A 23 13.43 -10.21 14.15
C THR A 23 12.88 -11.33 13.28
N VAL A 24 11.90 -11.00 12.45
CA VAL A 24 11.32 -11.93 11.49
C VAL A 24 11.71 -11.48 10.09
N THR A 25 12.33 -12.39 9.35
CA THR A 25 12.70 -12.20 7.95
C THR A 25 11.85 -13.12 7.09
N VAL A 26 11.17 -12.54 6.10
CA VAL A 26 10.30 -13.24 5.17
C VAL A 26 10.88 -13.08 3.77
N ALA A 27 11.24 -14.18 3.11
CA ALA A 27 11.78 -14.18 1.76
C ALA A 27 10.86 -14.96 0.82
N GLY A 28 10.76 -14.52 -0.42
CA GLY A 28 9.92 -15.14 -1.43
C GLY A 28 10.32 -14.74 -2.86
N PRO A 29 9.51 -15.11 -3.86
CA PRO A 29 9.86 -14.90 -5.27
C PRO A 29 10.04 -13.43 -5.66
N LYS A 30 9.40 -12.49 -4.95
CA LYS A 30 9.47 -11.05 -5.25
C LYS A 30 10.54 -10.28 -4.47
N GLY A 31 11.22 -10.94 -3.53
CA GLY A 31 12.24 -10.32 -2.68
C GLY A 31 12.13 -10.74 -1.21
N SER A 32 12.76 -9.97 -0.34
CA SER A 32 12.78 -10.21 1.10
C SER A 32 12.38 -8.97 1.90
N LEU A 33 11.69 -9.19 3.01
CA LEU A 33 11.35 -8.17 3.99
C LEU A 33 11.82 -8.62 5.38
N SER A 34 12.38 -7.71 6.16
CA SER A 34 12.77 -7.98 7.55
C SER A 34 12.12 -6.99 8.49
N ARG A 35 11.70 -7.45 9.66
CA ARG A 35 11.07 -6.62 10.67
C ARG A 35 11.34 -7.12 12.08
N THR A 36 11.76 -6.20 12.96
CA THR A 36 11.87 -6.46 14.39
C THR A 36 10.54 -6.20 15.09
N LEU A 37 10.08 -7.20 15.85
CA LEU A 37 8.85 -7.16 16.61
C LEU A 37 9.09 -6.63 18.03
N PRO A 38 8.07 -6.04 18.68
CA PRO A 38 8.19 -5.61 20.06
C PRO A 38 8.29 -6.79 21.03
N GLU A 39 9.07 -6.65 22.09
CA GLU A 39 9.41 -7.72 23.06
C GLU A 39 8.20 -8.46 23.67
N ARG A 40 7.05 -7.80 23.77
CA ARG A 40 5.81 -8.36 24.36
C ARG A 40 5.11 -9.39 23.48
N VAL A 41 5.62 -9.62 22.27
CA VAL A 41 5.05 -10.51 21.26
C VAL A 41 6.10 -11.51 20.83
N ALA A 42 5.73 -12.79 20.85
CA ALA A 42 6.56 -13.87 20.34
C ALA A 42 5.94 -14.48 19.08
N VAL A 43 6.78 -15.12 18.28
CA VAL A 43 6.39 -15.74 17.01
C VAL A 43 6.95 -17.14 16.95
N ALA A 44 6.08 -18.09 16.61
CA ALA A 44 6.45 -19.47 16.35
C ALA A 44 6.06 -19.86 14.93
N LEU A 45 6.92 -20.64 14.27
CA LEU A 45 6.66 -21.23 12.97
C LEU A 45 6.53 -22.75 13.16
N GLU A 46 5.33 -23.28 12.98
CA GLU A 46 5.01 -24.70 13.12
C GLU A 46 4.30 -25.16 11.85
N ASP A 47 4.77 -26.21 11.18
CA ASP A 47 4.11 -26.81 10.00
C ASP A 47 3.73 -25.80 8.90
N ARG A 48 4.60 -24.83 8.62
CA ARG A 48 4.36 -23.70 7.67
C ARG A 48 3.21 -22.77 8.08
N ILE A 49 2.87 -22.77 9.36
CA ILE A 49 1.90 -21.86 9.95
C ILE A 49 2.65 -20.96 10.94
N LEU A 50 2.62 -19.67 10.67
CA LEU A 50 3.08 -18.65 11.61
C LEU A 50 1.99 -18.37 12.65
N ARG A 51 2.37 -18.52 13.91
CA ARG A 51 1.54 -18.19 15.07
C ARG A 51 2.19 -17.07 15.84
N VAL A 52 1.41 -16.04 16.13
CA VAL A 52 1.82 -14.93 16.98
C VAL A 52 1.23 -15.16 18.36
N THR A 53 2.05 -15.03 19.39
CA THR A 53 1.64 -15.16 20.80
C THR A 53 2.01 -13.89 21.56
N ARG A 54 1.32 -13.66 22.69
CA ARG A 54 1.55 -12.51 23.57
C ARG A 54 1.93 -13.00 24.95
N GLN A 55 2.77 -12.24 25.65
CA GLN A 55 3.21 -12.59 27.00
C GLN A 55 2.11 -12.45 28.06
N ASP A 56 1.23 -11.45 27.92
CA ASP A 56 0.15 -11.18 28.88
C ASP A 56 -1.13 -10.65 28.21
N ASP A 57 -2.18 -10.46 29.00
CA ASP A 57 -3.47 -9.91 28.58
C ASP A 57 -3.63 -8.39 28.83
N GLN A 58 -2.53 -7.69 29.10
CA GLN A 58 -2.56 -6.24 29.22
C GLN A 58 -3.03 -5.58 27.92
N ARG A 59 -3.63 -4.39 28.04
CA ARG A 59 -4.17 -3.64 26.89
C ARG A 59 -3.12 -3.44 25.79
N GLN A 60 -1.88 -3.14 26.16
CA GLN A 60 -0.77 -2.93 25.22
C GLN A 60 -0.42 -4.22 24.48
N SER A 61 -0.20 -5.33 25.18
CA SER A 61 0.14 -6.63 24.58
C SER A 61 -0.96 -7.13 23.64
N ARG A 62 -2.23 -6.90 23.99
CA ARG A 62 -3.37 -7.21 23.11
C ARG A 62 -3.39 -6.38 21.81
N ALA A 63 -3.02 -5.10 21.88
CA ALA A 63 -2.92 -4.23 20.71
C ALA A 63 -1.75 -4.62 19.81
N LEU A 64 -0.58 -4.85 20.41
CA LEU A 64 0.63 -5.26 19.70
C LEU A 64 0.48 -6.62 19.03
N HIS A 65 -0.18 -7.58 19.67
CA HIS A 65 -0.43 -8.90 19.09
C HIS A 65 -1.19 -8.79 17.76
N GLY A 66 -2.32 -8.07 17.73
CA GLY A 66 -3.10 -7.89 16.50
C GLY A 66 -2.32 -7.17 15.40
N LEU A 67 -1.55 -6.15 15.78
CA LEU A 67 -0.69 -5.39 14.88
C LEU A 67 0.40 -6.29 14.29
N SER A 68 1.24 -6.92 15.10
CA SER A 68 2.33 -7.79 14.66
C SER A 68 1.84 -8.90 13.72
N ARG A 69 0.72 -9.54 14.05
CA ARG A 69 0.10 -10.54 13.16
C ARG A 69 -0.26 -9.95 11.80
N ALA A 70 -0.93 -8.80 11.76
CA ALA A 70 -1.34 -8.18 10.51
C ALA A 70 -0.14 -7.80 9.63
N LEU A 71 0.94 -7.34 10.26
CA LEU A 71 2.17 -6.94 9.57
C LEU A 71 2.91 -8.13 8.98
N LEU A 72 3.08 -9.21 9.75
CA LEU A 72 3.69 -10.45 9.26
C LEU A 72 2.86 -11.06 8.12
N ALA A 73 1.54 -11.06 8.25
CA ALA A 73 0.67 -11.52 7.17
C ALA A 73 0.85 -10.68 5.89
N ASN A 74 0.95 -9.35 6.03
CA ASN A 74 1.23 -8.48 4.88
C ASN A 74 2.62 -8.75 4.28
N MET A 75 3.65 -9.04 5.09
CA MET A 75 4.98 -9.40 4.58
C MET A 75 4.94 -10.68 3.74
N VAL A 76 4.25 -11.73 4.24
CA VAL A 76 4.08 -13.00 3.52
C VAL A 76 3.36 -12.80 2.20
N THR A 77 2.21 -12.10 2.20
CA THR A 77 1.50 -11.76 0.96
C THR A 77 2.35 -10.88 0.04
N GLY A 78 3.11 -9.94 0.59
CA GLY A 78 3.96 -9.01 -0.16
C GLY A 78 5.07 -9.69 -0.95
N VAL A 79 5.79 -10.65 -0.34
CA VAL A 79 6.86 -11.37 -1.06
C VAL A 79 6.34 -12.44 -2.02
N ALA A 80 5.11 -12.94 -1.80
CA ALA A 80 4.47 -13.92 -2.67
C ALA A 80 3.76 -13.26 -3.87
N GLU A 81 2.77 -12.42 -3.57
CA GLU A 81 1.85 -11.81 -4.55
C GLU A 81 2.20 -10.35 -4.85
N GLY A 82 2.82 -9.64 -3.91
CA GLY A 82 3.04 -8.20 -4.00
C GLY A 82 1.76 -7.39 -3.80
N PHE A 83 1.92 -6.08 -3.71
CA PHE A 83 0.82 -5.12 -3.57
C PHE A 83 0.75 -4.19 -4.76
N VAL A 84 -0.49 -3.85 -5.12
CA VAL A 84 -0.80 -2.94 -6.21
C VAL A 84 -1.80 -1.90 -5.71
N ARG A 85 -1.54 -0.63 -6.03
CA ARG A 85 -2.48 0.47 -5.86
C ARG A 85 -2.65 1.21 -7.17
N GLU A 86 -3.89 1.27 -7.63
CA GLU A 86 -4.24 1.97 -8.86
C GLU A 86 -4.83 3.33 -8.56
N LEU A 87 -4.36 4.33 -9.30
CA LEU A 87 -4.81 5.70 -9.27
C LEU A 87 -5.33 6.09 -10.65
N LEU A 88 -6.45 6.80 -10.65
CA LEU A 88 -7.09 7.32 -11.86
C LEU A 88 -7.03 8.85 -11.85
N MET A 89 -6.65 9.40 -12.98
CA MET A 89 -6.60 10.84 -13.25
C MET A 89 -7.87 11.25 -13.98
N THR A 90 -8.47 12.34 -13.54
CA THR A 90 -9.65 12.92 -14.17
C THR A 90 -9.40 14.41 -14.37
N GLY A 91 -9.44 14.88 -15.61
CA GLY A 91 -9.18 16.28 -15.94
C GLY A 91 -8.84 16.46 -17.41
N VAL A 92 -9.17 17.62 -17.96
CA VAL A 92 -8.80 17.94 -19.35
C VAL A 92 -7.31 18.24 -19.39
N GLY A 93 -6.58 17.56 -20.27
CA GLY A 93 -5.12 17.69 -20.40
C GLY A 93 -4.32 17.05 -19.27
N TYR A 94 -4.96 16.30 -18.37
CA TYR A 94 -4.27 15.61 -17.29
C TYR A 94 -3.65 14.32 -17.81
N ARG A 95 -2.34 14.16 -17.62
CA ARG A 95 -1.63 12.95 -18.03
C ARG A 95 -0.45 12.61 -17.12
N ALA A 96 -0.16 11.33 -17.01
CA ALA A 96 1.05 10.79 -16.44
C ALA A 96 1.93 10.20 -17.55
N ALA A 97 3.25 10.26 -17.34
CA ALA A 97 4.25 9.62 -18.18
C ALA A 97 5.38 9.08 -17.30
N LEU A 98 6.06 8.03 -17.78
CA LEU A 98 7.25 7.49 -17.12
C LEU A 98 8.50 7.88 -17.91
N HIS A 99 9.47 8.43 -17.19
CA HIS A 99 10.81 8.71 -17.69
C HIS A 99 11.81 7.90 -16.86
N GLY A 100 12.17 6.71 -17.35
CA GLY A 100 12.92 5.74 -16.57
C GLY A 100 12.11 5.29 -15.36
N SER A 101 12.63 5.54 -14.15
CA SER A 101 11.94 5.29 -12.87
C SER A 101 11.14 6.49 -12.35
N THR A 102 11.22 7.64 -13.00
CA THR A 102 10.58 8.88 -12.55
C THR A 102 9.19 9.03 -13.18
N LEU A 103 8.18 9.19 -12.33
CA LEU A 103 6.81 9.49 -12.72
C LEU A 103 6.65 11.00 -12.94
N GLU A 104 6.35 11.40 -14.16
CA GLU A 104 6.04 12.79 -14.51
C GLU A 104 4.51 12.98 -14.60
N LEU A 105 4.00 13.97 -13.87
CA LEU A 105 2.58 14.31 -13.78
C LEU A 105 2.33 15.70 -14.37
N GLN A 106 1.45 15.75 -15.36
CA GLN A 106 0.92 16.98 -15.92
C GLN A 106 -0.53 17.11 -15.47
N VAL A 107 -0.77 17.89 -14.41
CA VAL A 107 -2.07 18.02 -13.73
C VAL A 107 -2.57 19.47 -13.65
N GLY A 108 -2.22 20.26 -14.66
CA GLY A 108 -2.65 21.67 -14.78
C GLY A 108 -1.89 22.65 -13.89
N PHE A 109 -0.71 22.25 -13.40
CA PHE A 109 0.29 23.20 -12.88
C PHE A 109 1.12 23.79 -14.03
N SER A 110 1.79 24.92 -13.79
CA SER A 110 2.63 25.59 -14.79
C SER A 110 3.83 24.74 -15.24
N HIS A 111 4.29 23.82 -14.39
CA HIS A 111 5.39 22.91 -14.66
C HIS A 111 4.98 21.47 -14.30
N PRO A 112 5.56 20.45 -14.97
CA PRO A 112 5.32 19.06 -14.61
C PRO A 112 5.86 18.74 -13.21
N VAL A 113 5.14 17.89 -12.49
CA VAL A 113 5.58 17.38 -11.18
C VAL A 113 6.26 16.04 -11.40
N ARG A 114 7.51 15.91 -10.95
CA ARG A 114 8.29 14.68 -11.07
C ARG A 114 8.41 14.00 -9.71
N LEU A 115 8.13 12.70 -9.68
CA LEU A 115 8.20 11.86 -8.50
C LEU A 115 9.12 10.68 -8.80
N GLU A 116 10.22 10.57 -8.08
CA GLU A 116 11.14 9.44 -8.21
C GLU A 116 10.58 8.23 -7.46
N ALA A 117 10.68 7.04 -8.06
CA ALA A 117 10.27 5.81 -7.40
C ALA A 117 11.23 5.50 -6.23
N PRO A 118 10.73 5.42 -4.98
CA PRO A 118 11.58 5.00 -3.86
C PRO A 118 11.91 3.51 -3.97
N GLU A 119 12.93 3.09 -3.22
CA GLU A 119 13.40 1.71 -3.26
C GLU A 119 12.30 0.68 -2.96
N GLY A 120 12.20 -0.34 -3.82
CA GLY A 120 11.19 -1.39 -3.73
C GLY A 120 9.81 -1.01 -4.28
N ILE A 121 9.67 0.16 -4.91
CA ILE A 121 8.46 0.60 -5.61
C ILE A 121 8.71 0.70 -7.12
N THR A 122 7.71 0.29 -7.89
CA THR A 122 7.71 0.42 -9.34
C THR A 122 6.43 1.11 -9.78
N PHE A 123 6.57 2.07 -10.69
CA PHE A 123 5.45 2.73 -11.33
C PHE A 123 5.18 2.11 -12.70
N GLU A 124 3.90 1.92 -13.01
CA GLU A 124 3.43 1.58 -14.35
C GLU A 124 2.36 2.59 -14.76
N VAL A 125 2.41 3.03 -16.01
CA VAL A 125 1.42 3.96 -16.59
C VAL A 125 0.85 3.29 -17.85
N PRO A 126 -0.13 2.37 -17.69
CA PRO A 126 -0.70 1.62 -18.82
C PRO A 126 -1.49 2.52 -19.76
N ASP A 127 -2.09 3.58 -19.23
CA ASP A 127 -2.73 4.63 -20.00
C ASP A 127 -2.36 5.99 -19.40
N PRO A 128 -2.37 7.09 -20.18
CA PRO A 128 -1.99 8.41 -19.67
C PRO A 128 -2.82 8.88 -18.47
N THR A 129 -3.97 8.28 -18.20
CA THR A 129 -4.87 8.63 -17.11
C THR A 129 -4.83 7.64 -15.94
N ARG A 130 -4.00 6.59 -15.99
CA ARG A 130 -3.92 5.55 -14.97
C ARG A 130 -2.48 5.37 -14.53
N ILE A 131 -2.30 5.41 -13.22
CA ILE A 131 -1.01 5.19 -12.58
C ILE A 131 -1.17 3.97 -11.68
N VAL A 132 -0.27 3.01 -11.80
CA VAL A 132 -0.24 1.80 -11.00
C VAL A 132 1.04 1.81 -10.19
N VAL A 133 0.90 1.78 -8.87
CA VAL A 133 2.02 1.69 -7.91
C VAL A 133 2.13 0.24 -7.46
N ARG A 134 3.27 -0.38 -7.73
CA ARG A 134 3.57 -1.76 -7.34
C ARG A 134 4.71 -1.82 -6.34
N GLY A 135 4.69 -2.80 -5.45
CA GLY A 135 5.79 -3.08 -4.53
C GLY A 135 5.48 -4.26 -3.60
N ILE A 136 6.49 -4.72 -2.87
CA ILE A 136 6.33 -5.83 -1.91
C ILE A 136 5.88 -5.36 -0.53
N ASP A 137 6.15 -4.10 -0.18
CA ASP A 137 5.80 -3.51 1.12
C ASP A 137 4.49 -2.72 1.01
N LYS A 138 3.46 -3.19 1.72
CA LYS A 138 2.12 -2.58 1.74
C LYS A 138 2.12 -1.16 2.28
N GLU A 139 2.96 -0.87 3.29
CA GLU A 139 3.03 0.44 3.93
C GLU A 139 3.63 1.45 2.94
N LYS A 140 4.76 1.09 2.30
CA LYS A 140 5.39 1.92 1.27
C LYS A 140 4.50 2.14 0.04
N VAL A 141 3.88 1.09 -0.49
CA VAL A 141 2.97 1.20 -1.64
C VAL A 141 1.81 2.15 -1.32
N GLY A 142 1.22 2.03 -0.13
CA GLY A 142 0.16 2.93 0.32
C GLY A 142 0.63 4.38 0.48
N GLN A 143 1.81 4.59 1.08
CA GLN A 143 2.39 5.91 1.29
C GLN A 143 2.67 6.62 -0.04
N VAL A 144 3.32 5.94 -0.98
CA VAL A 144 3.64 6.53 -2.29
C VAL A 144 2.38 6.84 -3.08
N ALA A 145 1.39 5.94 -3.07
CA ALA A 145 0.12 6.21 -3.72
C ALA A 145 -0.61 7.42 -3.10
N ALA A 146 -0.53 7.59 -1.77
CA ALA A 146 -1.07 8.76 -1.08
C ALA A 146 -0.33 10.06 -1.45
N GLU A 147 0.99 10.01 -1.60
CA GLU A 147 1.81 11.14 -2.05
C GLU A 147 1.45 11.59 -3.47
N ILE A 148 1.30 10.64 -4.40
CA ILE A 148 0.84 10.91 -5.77
C ILE A 148 -0.55 11.57 -5.74
N ARG A 149 -1.50 11.01 -4.97
CA ARG A 149 -2.85 11.58 -4.82
C ARG A 149 -2.81 13.00 -4.25
N ARG A 150 -1.89 13.28 -3.32
CA ARG A 150 -1.75 14.60 -2.67
C ARG A 150 -1.31 15.69 -3.64
N VAL A 151 -0.63 15.36 -4.74
CA VAL A 151 -0.22 16.33 -5.77
C VAL A 151 -1.43 17.11 -6.32
N ARG A 152 -2.53 16.40 -6.62
CA ARG A 152 -3.77 17.02 -7.09
C ARG A 152 -4.96 16.19 -6.60
N PRO A 153 -5.43 16.40 -5.36
CA PRO A 153 -6.57 15.65 -4.83
C PRO A 153 -7.85 15.92 -5.63
N PRO A 154 -8.82 15.00 -5.61
CA PRO A 154 -10.04 15.16 -6.39
C PRO A 154 -10.88 16.31 -5.83
N GLU A 155 -11.24 17.25 -6.70
CA GLU A 155 -12.06 18.40 -6.31
C GLU A 155 -13.51 18.00 -5.99
N PRO A 156 -14.20 18.73 -5.09
CA PRO A 156 -15.54 18.36 -4.64
C PRO A 156 -16.65 18.63 -5.67
N TYR A 157 -16.38 19.29 -6.81
CA TYR A 157 -17.42 19.63 -7.78
C TYR A 157 -17.43 18.68 -8.98
N LYS A 158 -16.42 18.78 -9.87
CA LYS A 158 -16.35 17.91 -11.07
C LYS A 158 -15.52 16.64 -10.84
N GLY A 159 -14.91 16.49 -9.66
CA GLY A 159 -14.05 15.34 -9.36
C GLY A 159 -12.74 15.33 -10.15
N LYS A 160 -12.31 16.46 -10.69
CA LYS A 160 -11.00 16.59 -11.34
C LYS A 160 -9.88 16.42 -10.32
N GLY A 161 -8.84 15.68 -10.68
CA GLY A 161 -7.72 15.35 -9.83
C GLY A 161 -7.34 13.88 -9.98
N ILE A 162 -6.51 13.42 -9.06
CA ILE A 162 -6.04 12.05 -8.93
C ILE A 162 -6.86 11.41 -7.81
N ARG A 163 -7.46 10.25 -8.07
CA ARG A 163 -8.23 9.47 -7.09
C ARG A 163 -7.77 8.01 -7.09
N TYR A 164 -8.08 7.25 -6.04
CA TYR A 164 -7.95 5.79 -6.15
C TYR A 164 -8.98 5.22 -7.12
N SER A 165 -8.67 4.07 -7.74
CA SER A 165 -9.59 3.42 -8.69
C SER A 165 -10.93 3.04 -8.05
N ASP A 166 -10.91 2.67 -6.77
CA ASP A 166 -12.06 2.30 -5.94
C ASP A 166 -12.66 3.50 -5.17
N GLU A 167 -12.10 4.70 -5.29
CA GLU A 167 -12.56 5.88 -4.55
C GLU A 167 -13.82 6.50 -5.19
N LYS A 168 -14.88 6.59 -4.38
CA LYS A 168 -16.12 7.32 -4.71
C LYS A 168 -16.02 8.78 -4.29
N ILE A 169 -15.95 9.68 -5.27
CA ILE A 169 -15.91 11.13 -5.02
C ILE A 169 -17.32 11.63 -4.66
N ARG A 170 -17.47 12.21 -3.47
CA ARG A 170 -18.68 12.95 -3.09
C ARG A 170 -18.70 14.31 -3.78
N ARG A 171 -19.63 14.48 -4.72
CA ARG A 171 -19.80 15.74 -5.46
C ARG A 171 -20.76 16.67 -4.74
N LYS A 172 -20.41 17.95 -4.68
CA LYS A 172 -21.30 19.05 -4.28
C LYS A 172 -21.90 19.67 -5.54
N ALA A 173 -23.13 20.17 -5.43
CA ALA A 173 -23.76 20.92 -6.50
C ALA A 173 -22.92 22.18 -6.78
N GLY A 174 -22.48 22.34 -8.02
CA GLY A 174 -21.97 23.62 -8.51
C GLY A 174 -23.12 24.60 -8.73
N LYS A 175 -22.79 25.84 -9.12
CA LYS A 175 -23.82 26.73 -9.68
C LYS A 175 -24.42 26.07 -10.91
N ALA A 176 -25.75 25.98 -10.97
CA ALA A 176 -26.49 25.54 -12.15
C ALA A 176 -26.33 26.60 -13.26
N GLY A 177 -25.19 26.57 -13.93
CA GLY A 177 -24.86 27.47 -15.02
C GLY A 177 -24.09 26.70 -16.07
N VAL A 178 -24.72 26.56 -17.23
CA VAL A 178 -24.21 25.93 -18.45
C VAL A 178 -24.30 24.40 -18.46
N SER A 179 -25.53 23.93 -18.63
CA SER A 179 -25.81 22.91 -19.64
C SER A 179 -25.25 23.38 -20.98
N GLY A 180 -24.05 22.91 -21.32
CA GLY A 180 -23.59 22.91 -22.71
C GLY A 180 -24.38 21.83 -23.44
N ARG A 181 -25.05 22.22 -24.53
CA ARG A 181 -25.72 21.35 -25.50
C ARG A 181 -24.87 20.15 -25.88
#